data_AF-A0A355CBU0-F1
#
_entry.id   AF-A0A355CBU0-F1
#
_cell.length_a   1.000
_cell.length_b   1.000
_cell.length_c   1.000
_cell.angle_alpha   90.00
_cell.angle_beta   90.00
_cell.angle_gamma   90.00
#
_symmetry.space_group_name_H-M   'P 1'
#
loop_
_entity.id
_entity.type
_entity.pdbx_description
1 polymer ?
#
loop_
_entity_poly.entity_id
_entity_poly.type
_entity_poly.pdbx_seq_one_letter_code
_entity_poly.pdbx_strand_id
1 'polypeptide(L)' 'MNKQLLLGAEAIAQAALDAGISGVYAYPGTPSTEITQFIQQSPQARESGVRSKWSANEKTA' A
#
# COMPACT_ATOMS: atom_id res chain seq x y z
N MET A 1 4.51 17.65 -11.97
CA MET A 1 4.65 16.77 -10.79
C MET A 1 4.24 17.55 -9.55
N ASN A 2 3.15 17.15 -8.90
CA ASN A 2 2.80 17.71 -7.60
C ASN A 2 3.75 17.15 -6.55
N LYS A 3 4.35 18.03 -5.75
CA LYS A 3 5.18 17.61 -4.62
C LYS A 3 4.24 17.13 -3.51
N GLN A 4 4.42 15.89 -3.07
CA GLN A 4 3.70 15.33 -1.93
C GLN A 4 4.64 15.28 -0.72
N LEU A 5 4.13 15.68 0.45
CA LEU A 5 4.78 15.40 1.72
C LEU A 5 4.24 14.05 2.21
N LEU A 6 5.13 13.08 2.33
CA LEU A 6 4.80 11.69 2.68
C LEU A 6 5.69 11.25 3.85
N LEU A 7 5.17 10.39 4.71
CA LEU A 7 6.00 9.57 5.59
C LEU A 7 6.87 8.62 4.76
N GLY A 8 7.96 8.09 5.34
CA GLY A 8 8.81 7.13 4.63
C GLY A 8 8.06 5.88 4.16
N ALA A 9 7.14 5.37 4.97
CA ALA A 9 6.27 4.24 4.62
C ALA A 9 5.31 4.58 3.46
N GLU A 10 4.72 5.78 3.48
CA GLU A 10 3.83 6.25 2.42
C GLU A 10 4.59 6.49 1.11
N ALA A 11 5.85 6.94 1.18
CA ALA A 11 6.71 7.06 0.00
C ALA A 11 6.98 5.69 -0.66
N ILE A 12 7.20 4.64 0.13
CA ILE A 12 7.32 3.26 -0.36
C ILE A 12 6.00 2.81 -1.01
N ALA A 13 4.88 3.07 -0.34
CA ALA A 13 3.56 2.72 -0.84
C ALA A 13 3.24 3.40 -2.18
N GLN A 14 3.50 4.71 -2.29
CA GLN A 14 3.33 5.48 -3.51
C GLN A 14 4.24 4.96 -4.63
N ALA A 15 5.51 4.70 -4.33
CA ALA A 15 6.44 4.14 -5.31
C ALA A 15 5.99 2.77 -5.84
N ALA A 16 5.39 1.92 -4.98
CA ALA A 16 4.84 0.64 -5.42
C ALA A 16 3.63 0.82 -6.37
N LEU A 17 2.75 1.78 -6.08
CA LEU A 17 1.64 2.11 -6.98
C LEU A 17 2.12 2.68 -8.31
N ASP A 18 3.12 3.55 -8.30
CA ASP A 18 3.72 4.11 -9.50
C ASP A 18 4.43 3.03 -10.34
N ALA A 19 4.99 2.01 -9.68
CA ALA A 19 5.55 0.83 -10.33
C ALA A 19 4.49 -0.14 -10.88
N GLY A 20 3.20 0.10 -10.62
CA GLY A 20 2.09 -0.68 -11.18
C GLY A 20 1.87 -2.04 -10.51
N ILE A 21 2.04 -2.15 -9.18
CA ILE A 21 1.72 -3.40 -8.47
C ILE A 21 0.25 -3.82 -8.71
N SER A 22 0.01 -5.13 -8.76
CA SER A 22 -1.35 -5.68 -8.90
C SER A 22 -2.03 -5.98 -7.55
N GLY A 23 -1.28 -5.96 -6.45
CA GLY A 23 -1.85 -6.09 -5.11
C GLY A 23 -0.84 -5.98 -3.97
N VAL A 24 -1.39 -5.82 -2.76
CA VAL A 24 -0.69 -5.85 -1.47
C VAL A 24 -1.49 -6.71 -0.49
N TYR A 25 -0.81 -7.61 0.20
CA TYR A 25 -1.38 -8.49 1.21
C TYR A 25 -0.48 -8.42 2.43
N ALA A 26 -1.07 -8.17 3.60
CA ALA A 26 -0.30 -7.91 4.79
C ALA A 26 -1.00 -8.41 6.05
N TYR A 27 -0.20 -8.75 7.06
CA TYR A 27 -0.65 -8.90 8.43
C TYR A 27 -0.39 -7.59 9.18
N PRO A 28 -1.32 -7.08 10.00
CA PRO A 28 -1.15 -5.80 10.69
C PRO A 28 0.04 -5.81 11.67
N GLY A 29 0.87 -4.77 11.60
CA GLY A 29 2.00 -4.58 12.50
C GLY A 29 2.88 -3.41 12.07
N THR A 30 3.27 -2.55 13.01
CA THR A 30 4.25 -1.50 12.73
C THR A 30 5.63 -2.12 12.50
N PRO A 31 6.43 -1.61 11.54
CA PRO A 31 6.24 -0.37 10.76
C PRO A 31 5.53 -0.55 9.39
N SER A 32 4.86 -1.67 9.14
CA SER A 32 4.30 -2.00 7.81
C SER A 32 2.84 -1.60 7.59
N THR A 33 2.11 -1.33 8.69
CA THR A 33 0.68 -1.00 8.66
C THR A 33 0.38 0.19 7.73
N GLU A 34 1.18 1.24 7.83
CA GLU A 34 1.02 2.50 7.10
C GLU A 34 1.15 2.29 5.58
N ILE A 35 1.98 1.34 5.14
CA ILE A 35 2.14 1.02 3.71
C ILE A 35 0.83 0.47 3.14
N THR A 36 0.27 -0.54 3.78
CA THR A 36 -0.95 -1.21 3.30
C THR A 36 -2.17 -0.30 3.43
N GLN A 37 -2.27 0.49 4.50
CA GLN A 37 -3.33 1.47 4.66
C GLN A 37 -3.29 2.56 3.59
N PHE A 38 -2.11 3.09 3.28
CA PHE A 38 -1.93 4.08 2.21
C PHE A 38 -2.41 3.53 0.86
N ILE A 39 -2.01 2.30 0.51
CA ILE A 39 -2.46 1.65 -0.72
C ILE A 39 -3.98 1.45 -0.74
N GLN A 40 -4.59 0.98 0.36
CA GLN A 40 -6.05 0.78 0.47
C GLN A 40 -6.84 2.08 0.31
N GLN A 41 -6.27 3.20 0.74
CA GLN A 41 -6.89 4.52 0.70
C GLN A 41 -6.62 5.27 -0.61
N SER A 42 -5.61 4.86 -1.38
CA SER A 42 -5.19 5.55 -2.59
C SER A 42 -6.24 5.47 -3.72
N PRO A 43 -6.64 6.61 -4.31
CA PRO A 43 -7.47 6.64 -5.51
C PRO A 43 -6.81 5.90 -6.69
N GLN A 44 -5.49 6.07 -6.87
CA GLN A 44 -4.71 5.40 -7.92
C GLN A 44 -4.80 3.87 -7.81
N ALA A 45 -4.75 3.35 -6.58
CA ALA A 45 -4.90 1.91 -6.34
C ALA A 45 -6.29 1.41 -6.75
N ARG A 46 -7.35 2.19 -6.46
CA ARG A 46 -8.73 1.85 -6.85
C ARG A 46 -8.93 1.88 -8.37
N GLU A 47 -8.46 2.94 -9.01
CA GLU A 47 -8.55 3.11 -10.47
C GLU A 47 -7.77 2.03 -11.23
N SER A 48 -6.61 1.63 -10.69
CA SER A 48 -5.76 0.58 -11.27
C SER A 48 -6.19 -0.83 -10.88
N GLY A 49 -7.27 -1.00 -10.10
CA GLY A 49 -7.76 -2.31 -9.68
C GLY A 49 -6.82 -3.10 -8.76
N VAL A 50 -5.97 -2.40 -7.99
CA VAL A 50 -5.00 -3.02 -7.08
C VAL A 50 -5.73 -3.75 -5.96
N ARG A 51 -5.50 -5.05 -5.84
CA ARG A 51 -6.09 -5.86 -4.76
C ARG A 51 -5.36 -5.58 -3.46
N SER A 52 -6.09 -5.22 -2.42
CA SER A 52 -5.49 -4.95 -1.11
C SER A 52 -6.30 -5.62 -0.01
N LYS A 53 -5.67 -6.51 0.77
CA LYS A 53 -6.33 -7.23 1.87
C LYS A 53 -5.42 -7.41 3.08
N TRP A 54 -6.04 -7.35 4.25
CA TRP A 54 -5.43 -7.85 5.48
C TRP A 54 -5.59 -9.37 5.55
N SER A 55 -4.54 -10.05 6.00
CA SER A 55 -4.51 -11.48 6.28
C SER A 55 -4.46 -11.72 7.80
N ALA A 56 -4.79 -12.94 8.22
CA ALA A 56 -4.85 -13.31 9.64
C ALA A 56 -3.49 -13.66 10.26
N ASN A 57 -2.45 -13.83 9.43
CA ASN A 57 -1.05 -14.01 9.81
C ASN A 57 -0.18 -13.80 8.56
N GLU A 58 1.13 -13.61 8.74
CA GLU A 58 2.11 -13.38 7.68
C GLU A 58 2.23 -14.57 6.72
N LYS A 59 2.02 -15.80 7.18
CA LYS A 59 2.12 -17.02 6.34
C LYS A 59 0.98 -17.10 5.31
N THR A 60 -0.12 -16.40 5.56
CA THR A 60 -1.31 -16.38 4.69
C THR A 60 -1.53 -15.01 4.03
N ALA A 61 -0.57 -14.09 4.21
CA ALA A 61 -0.47 -12.86 3.44
C ALA A 61 0.00 -13.19 2.01
#